data_AF-A0A8D0H7G1-F1
#
_entry.id   AF-A0A8D0H7G1-F1
#
_cell.length_a   1.000
_cell.length_b   1.000
_cell.length_c   1.000
_cell.angle_alpha   90.00
_cell.angle_beta   90.00
_cell.angle_gamma   90.00
#
_symmetry.space_group_name_H-M   'P 1'
#
loop_
_entity.id
_entity.type
_entity.pdbx_description
1 polymer ?
#
loop_
_entity_poly.entity_id
_entity_poly.type
_entity_poly.pdbx_seq_one_letter_code
_entity_poly.pdbx_strand_id
1 'polypeptide(L)'
;MLITLGFTHLCEGCPPDVQHGAGWGCSRVTQHRVLHKIEAHAAQSRLAKHSNCDSYCKPAKGNYKINMKKYCKKDYVVQVNVLDMETVANWAKFTVNVLSVYKCRDERVKRGDNFLWIHMKDLACKCPKIQISRKYLVMGISDNPIDRPGLMADKNSLVIQWRDAWTRRLRKLQRREKKGKCLKP
;
A
#
# COMPACT_ATOMS: atom_id res chain seq x y z
N MET A 1 60.86 25.20 9.98
CA MET A 1 61.51 23.99 10.52
C MET A 1 60.51 23.34 11.46
N LEU A 2 59.68 22.43 10.94
CA LEU A 2 59.83 20.97 11.01
C LEU A 2 59.64 20.44 12.44
N ILE A 3 58.37 20.09 12.70
CA ILE A 3 57.91 19.33 13.85
C ILE A 3 58.28 17.86 13.59
N THR A 4 59.12 17.28 14.43
CA THR A 4 59.49 15.85 14.37
C THR A 4 58.44 14.99 15.06
N LEU A 5 58.03 13.94 14.35
CA LEU A 5 57.12 12.87 14.75
C LEU A 5 57.73 11.95 15.81
N GLY A 6 56.88 11.37 16.67
CA GLY A 6 57.27 10.32 17.61
C GLY A 6 56.06 9.57 18.19
N PHE A 7 55.43 8.73 17.36
CA PHE A 7 54.58 7.63 17.81
C PHE A 7 55.50 6.48 18.28
N THR A 8 55.31 5.97 19.51
CA THR A 8 55.33 4.52 19.80
C THR A 8 55.07 4.23 21.29
N HIS A 9 53.88 3.68 21.54
CA HIS A 9 53.57 2.54 22.41
C HIS A 9 54.22 2.45 23.81
N LEU A 10 53.42 2.76 24.82
CA LEU A 10 53.53 2.18 26.15
C LEU A 10 53.09 0.69 26.07
N CYS A 11 54.04 -0.22 26.25
CA CYS A 11 53.75 -1.62 26.61
C CYS A 11 54.21 -1.81 28.06
N GLU A 12 53.28 -1.61 29.00
CA GLU A 12 53.45 -2.08 30.36
C GLU A 12 53.06 -3.56 30.44
N GLY A 13 54.03 -4.38 30.86
CA GLY A 13 53.82 -5.58 31.68
C GLY A 13 53.35 -6.86 30.98
N CYS A 14 54.29 -7.78 30.74
CA CYS A 14 54.02 -9.22 30.73
C CYS A 14 54.97 -9.92 31.72
N PRO A 15 54.48 -10.71 32.71
CA PRO A 15 55.33 -11.48 33.61
C PRO A 15 55.97 -12.70 32.91
N PRO A 16 57.13 -13.19 33.40
CA PRO A 16 57.81 -14.34 32.84
C PRO A 16 57.33 -15.61 33.55
N ASP A 17 56.48 -16.40 32.90
CA ASP A 17 56.34 -17.86 33.05
C ASP A 17 54.95 -18.32 32.60
N VAL A 18 54.76 -18.52 31.30
CA VAL A 18 53.72 -19.43 30.80
C VAL A 18 54.30 -20.21 29.63
N GLN A 19 54.55 -21.49 29.88
CA GLN A 19 54.99 -22.47 28.89
C GLN A 19 53.83 -22.81 27.93
N HIS A 20 54.16 -22.97 26.65
CA HIS A 20 53.22 -23.28 25.59
C HIS A 20 52.55 -24.65 25.82
N GLY A 21 51.26 -24.62 26.17
CA GLY A 21 50.37 -25.77 26.20
C GLY A 21 49.19 -25.54 25.24
N ALA A 22 48.81 -26.57 24.51
CA ALA A 22 47.87 -26.54 23.41
C ALA A 22 46.47 -25.95 23.74
N GLY A 23 45.95 -25.17 22.80
CA GLY A 23 44.51 -24.86 22.68
C GLY A 23 44.06 -23.52 23.28
N TRP A 24 42.98 -23.00 22.71
CA TRP A 24 42.20 -21.82 23.12
C TRP A 24 42.71 -20.46 22.59
N GLY A 25 42.20 -20.13 21.40
CA GLY A 25 42.44 -18.87 20.72
C GLY A 25 41.64 -17.70 21.29
N CYS A 26 42.25 -16.52 21.31
CA CYS A 26 41.56 -15.26 21.51
C CYS A 26 41.32 -14.60 20.14
N SER A 27 40.27 -15.04 19.45
CA SER A 27 39.82 -14.34 18.24
C SER A 27 39.11 -13.06 18.64
N ARG A 28 39.63 -11.92 18.15
CA ARG A 28 39.05 -10.59 18.26
C ARG A 28 37.69 -10.54 17.54
N VAL A 29 36.64 -11.03 18.19
CA VAL A 29 35.26 -10.89 17.71
C VAL A 29 34.66 -9.67 18.38
N THR A 30 34.70 -8.48 17.78
CA THR A 30 33.75 -7.38 18.09
C THR A 30 34.01 -6.10 17.27
N GLN A 31 33.42 -6.02 16.07
CA GLN A 31 32.72 -4.82 15.57
C GLN A 31 32.17 -5.04 14.16
N HIS A 32 32.94 -5.68 13.27
CA HIS A 32 32.51 -5.93 11.88
C HIS A 32 31.31 -6.88 11.75
N ARG A 33 31.15 -7.83 12.70
CA ARG A 33 30.05 -8.81 12.70
C ARG A 33 28.71 -8.23 13.17
N VAL A 34 28.72 -7.09 13.87
CA VAL A 34 27.51 -6.45 14.41
C VAL A 34 26.77 -5.66 13.33
N LEU A 35 27.51 -4.93 12.47
CA LEU A 35 26.92 -4.19 11.34
C LEU A 35 26.21 -5.12 10.35
N HIS A 36 26.83 -6.24 9.97
CA HIS A 36 26.17 -7.25 9.12
C HIS A 36 24.93 -7.89 9.75
N LYS A 37 24.88 -8.02 11.09
CA LYS A 37 23.71 -8.57 11.80
C LYS A 37 22.56 -7.56 11.83
N ILE A 38 22.87 -6.28 12.03
CA ILE A 38 21.88 -5.17 11.98
C ILE A 38 21.30 -5.04 10.57
N GLU A 39 22.13 -5.12 9.52
CA GLU A 39 21.68 -5.11 8.12
C GLU A 39 20.82 -6.32 7.77
N ALA A 40 21.17 -7.51 8.27
CA ALA A 40 20.37 -8.72 8.06
C ALA A 40 19.00 -8.65 8.74
N HIS A 41 18.90 -8.12 9.96
CA HIS A 41 17.61 -7.92 10.64
C HIS A 41 16.77 -6.80 9.98
N ALA A 42 17.41 -5.73 9.50
CA ALA A 42 16.74 -4.67 8.73
C ALA A 42 16.25 -5.17 7.35
N ALA A 43 17.01 -6.06 6.70
CA ALA A 43 16.63 -6.69 5.43
C ALA A 43 15.52 -7.73 5.61
N GLN A 44 15.57 -8.54 6.69
CA GLN A 44 14.53 -9.51 7.04
C GLN A 44 13.21 -8.82 7.43
N SER A 45 13.26 -7.71 8.17
CA SER A 45 12.06 -6.92 8.49
C SER A 45 11.49 -6.16 7.27
N ARG A 46 12.32 -5.71 6.33
CA ARG A 46 11.86 -5.18 5.03
C ARG A 46 11.19 -6.26 4.17
N LEU A 47 11.74 -7.46 4.12
CA LEU A 47 11.19 -8.58 3.34
C LEU A 47 9.90 -9.14 3.95
N ALA A 48 9.80 -9.18 5.28
CA ALA A 48 8.59 -9.57 6.01
C ALA A 48 7.42 -8.59 5.82
N LYS A 49 7.70 -7.33 5.44
CA LYS A 49 6.66 -6.31 5.18
C LYS A 49 6.07 -6.38 3.76
N HIS A 50 6.76 -7.06 2.84
CA HIS A 50 6.33 -7.26 1.45
C HIS A 50 5.76 -8.66 1.18
N SER A 51 6.01 -9.64 2.04
CA SER A 51 5.81 -11.06 1.74
C SER A 51 4.36 -11.56 1.79
N ASN A 52 3.36 -10.70 2.03
CA ASN A 52 1.97 -11.15 2.11
C ASN A 52 0.96 -10.32 1.32
N CYS A 53 1.40 -9.40 0.44
CA CYS A 53 0.51 -8.58 -0.41
C CYS A 53 -0.61 -9.40 -1.08
N ASP A 54 -0.24 -10.53 -1.67
CA ASP A 54 -1.13 -11.35 -2.49
C ASP A 54 -2.27 -12.01 -1.70
N SER A 55 -2.13 -12.16 -0.37
CA SER A 55 -3.17 -12.74 0.47
C SER A 55 -4.26 -11.74 0.87
N TYR A 56 -3.95 -10.43 0.88
CA TYR A 56 -4.89 -9.41 1.37
C TYR A 56 -5.41 -8.47 0.30
N CYS A 57 -4.62 -8.16 -0.74
CA CYS A 57 -5.07 -7.37 -1.88
C CYS A 57 -4.63 -8.04 -3.17
N LYS A 58 -5.56 -8.14 -4.15
CA LYS A 58 -5.21 -8.55 -5.50
C LYS A 58 -5.06 -7.28 -6.34
N PRO A 59 -3.83 -6.88 -6.72
CA PRO A 59 -3.64 -5.72 -7.59
C PRO A 59 -4.46 -5.91 -8.86
N ALA A 60 -5.11 -4.84 -9.32
CA ALA A 60 -5.81 -4.88 -10.59
C ALA A 60 -4.78 -5.01 -11.73
N LYS A 61 -4.57 -6.25 -12.23
CA LYS A 61 -3.68 -6.55 -13.36
C LYS A 61 -4.49 -6.56 -14.67
N GLY A 62 -3.94 -5.93 -15.72
CA GLY A 62 -4.42 -6.06 -17.10
C GLY A 62 -5.69 -5.25 -17.46
N ASN A 63 -6.38 -5.71 -18.51
CA ASN A 63 -7.59 -5.08 -19.05
C ASN A 63 -8.84 -5.52 -18.27
N TYR A 64 -9.31 -4.69 -17.34
CA TYR A 64 -10.47 -5.02 -16.52
C TYR A 64 -11.78 -4.99 -17.35
N LYS A 65 -12.26 -6.18 -17.73
CA LYS A 65 -13.55 -6.35 -18.40
C LYS A 65 -14.67 -6.43 -17.36
N ILE A 66 -15.40 -5.33 -17.19
CA ILE A 66 -16.55 -5.25 -16.26
C ILE A 66 -17.78 -5.88 -16.94
N ASN A 67 -18.31 -6.95 -16.39
CA ASN A 67 -19.51 -7.61 -16.88
C ASN A 67 -20.70 -7.31 -15.96
N MET A 68 -21.88 -7.78 -16.36
CA MET A 68 -23.09 -7.59 -15.54
C MET A 68 -22.96 -8.20 -14.15
N LYS A 69 -22.46 -9.44 -14.05
CA LYS A 69 -22.26 -10.14 -12.78
C LYS A 69 -21.39 -9.34 -11.80
N LYS A 70 -20.26 -8.77 -12.25
CA LYS A 70 -19.38 -7.93 -11.43
C LYS A 70 -20.06 -6.64 -11.01
N TYR A 71 -20.75 -5.97 -11.93
CA TYR A 71 -21.43 -4.70 -11.69
C TYR A 71 -22.61 -4.84 -10.70
N CYS A 72 -23.40 -5.91 -10.80
CA CYS A 72 -24.53 -6.15 -9.90
C CYS A 72 -24.11 -6.38 -8.44
N LYS A 73 -22.93 -6.98 -8.21
CA LYS A 73 -22.37 -7.26 -6.88
C LYS A 73 -21.85 -6.02 -6.14
N LYS A 74 -21.82 -4.85 -6.78
CA LYS A 74 -21.31 -3.61 -6.20
C LYS A 74 -22.45 -2.70 -5.81
N ASP A 75 -22.28 -1.92 -4.76
CA ASP A 75 -23.30 -0.97 -4.29
C ASP A 75 -23.10 0.40 -4.90
N TYR A 76 -21.85 0.75 -5.19
CA TYR A 76 -21.52 1.98 -5.88
C TYR A 76 -20.53 1.73 -7.02
N VAL A 77 -20.69 2.52 -8.09
CA VAL A 77 -19.84 2.52 -9.28
C VAL A 77 -19.74 3.97 -9.75
N VAL A 78 -18.58 4.58 -9.55
CA VAL A 78 -18.38 6.02 -9.77
C VAL A 78 -17.08 6.30 -10.54
N GLN A 79 -17.11 7.36 -11.33
CA GLN A 79 -15.93 7.98 -11.90
C GLN A 79 -15.53 9.16 -11.02
N VAL A 80 -14.28 9.19 -10.59
CA VAL A 80 -13.73 10.24 -9.73
C VAL A 80 -12.48 10.85 -10.34
N ASN A 81 -12.23 12.11 -10.00
CA ASN A 81 -10.94 12.77 -10.16
C ASN A 81 -10.29 12.92 -8.77
N VAL A 82 -9.03 12.51 -8.62
CA VAL A 82 -8.32 12.64 -7.35
C VAL A 82 -7.76 14.05 -7.24
N LEU A 83 -8.10 14.75 -6.16
CA LEU A 83 -7.69 16.14 -5.93
C LEU A 83 -6.51 16.22 -4.97
N ASP A 84 -6.57 15.52 -3.85
CA ASP A 84 -5.54 15.57 -2.81
C ASP A 84 -5.52 14.27 -1.97
N MET A 85 -4.49 14.11 -1.13
CA MET A 85 -4.30 13.00 -0.20
C MET A 85 -3.79 13.47 1.16
N GLU A 86 -4.53 13.10 2.20
CA GLU A 86 -4.15 13.26 3.61
C GLU A 86 -3.91 11.87 4.24
N THR A 87 -3.03 11.79 5.24
CA THR A 87 -2.88 10.56 6.05
C THR A 87 -3.56 10.77 7.40
N VAL A 88 -4.47 9.86 7.76
CA VAL A 88 -5.21 9.87 9.01
C VAL A 88 -5.02 8.52 9.70
N ALA A 89 -4.15 8.48 10.71
CA ALA A 89 -3.72 7.26 11.38
C ALA A 89 -3.24 6.18 10.38
N ASN A 90 -3.96 5.05 10.27
CA ASN A 90 -3.61 3.94 9.38
C ASN A 90 -4.35 3.99 8.01
N TRP A 91 -4.93 5.13 7.68
CA TRP A 91 -5.69 5.36 6.46
C TRP A 91 -5.11 6.50 5.64
N ALA A 92 -5.14 6.35 4.33
CA ALA A 92 -5.04 7.44 3.38
C ALA A 92 -6.45 7.93 3.05
N LYS A 93 -6.68 9.22 3.24
CA LYS A 93 -7.91 9.93 2.92
C LYS A 93 -7.66 10.75 1.66
N PHE A 94 -8.24 10.33 0.56
CA PHE A 94 -8.17 11.09 -0.69
C PHE A 94 -9.37 12.03 -0.79
N THR A 95 -9.11 13.29 -1.09
CA THR A 95 -10.17 14.21 -1.54
C THR A 95 -10.41 13.94 -3.02
N VAL A 96 -11.65 13.62 -3.39
CA VAL A 96 -12.00 13.24 -4.76
C VAL A 96 -13.21 14.02 -5.24
N ASN A 97 -13.22 14.40 -6.51
CA ASN A 97 -14.39 14.97 -7.17
C ASN A 97 -15.11 13.87 -7.97
N VAL A 98 -16.34 13.56 -7.59
CA VAL A 98 -17.20 12.58 -8.26
C VAL A 98 -17.78 13.20 -9.53
N LEU A 99 -17.25 12.78 -10.68
CA LEU A 99 -17.64 13.27 -12.00
C LEU A 99 -18.94 12.61 -12.48
N SER A 100 -19.05 11.29 -12.28
CA SER A 100 -20.20 10.52 -12.76
C SER A 100 -20.54 9.37 -11.84
N VAL A 101 -21.83 9.23 -11.55
CA VAL A 101 -22.39 8.12 -10.78
C VAL A 101 -23.11 7.16 -11.75
N TYR A 102 -22.63 5.93 -11.86
CA TYR A 102 -23.23 4.88 -12.68
C TYR A 102 -24.13 3.97 -11.85
N LYS A 103 -23.75 3.72 -10.60
CA LYS A 103 -24.52 2.98 -9.61
C LYS A 103 -24.30 3.57 -8.24
N CYS A 104 -25.35 3.62 -7.43
CA CYS A 104 -25.34 4.10 -6.08
C CYS A 104 -26.57 3.51 -5.37
N ARG A 105 -26.34 2.71 -4.33
CA ARG A 105 -27.39 2.29 -3.38
C ARG A 105 -27.45 3.19 -2.14
N ASP A 106 -26.33 3.81 -1.78
CA ASP A 106 -26.20 4.73 -0.65
C ASP A 106 -26.32 6.17 -1.16
N GLU A 107 -27.46 6.82 -0.87
CA GLU A 107 -27.81 8.17 -1.35
C GLU A 107 -26.80 9.27 -0.99
N ARG A 108 -25.87 8.99 -0.07
CA ARG A 108 -24.78 9.91 0.32
C ARG A 108 -23.76 10.12 -0.78
N VAL A 109 -23.62 9.20 -1.74
CA VAL A 109 -22.65 9.32 -2.84
C VAL A 109 -23.26 10.15 -3.98
N LYS A 110 -22.96 11.46 -3.97
CA LYS A 110 -23.42 12.42 -4.99
C LYS A 110 -22.26 12.93 -5.84
N ARG A 111 -22.59 13.62 -6.93
CA ARG A 111 -21.61 14.38 -7.73
C ARG A 111 -21.05 15.54 -6.88
N GLY A 112 -19.81 15.92 -7.18
CA GLY A 112 -19.08 16.93 -6.41
C GLY A 112 -18.04 16.28 -5.50
N ASP A 113 -17.58 17.03 -4.50
CA ASP A 113 -16.48 16.59 -3.67
C ASP A 113 -16.91 15.54 -2.65
N ASN A 114 -16.03 14.57 -2.44
CA ASN A 114 -16.23 13.45 -1.55
C ASN A 114 -14.87 12.94 -1.03
N PHE A 115 -14.91 11.99 -0.12
CA PHE A 115 -13.69 11.35 0.39
C PHE A 115 -13.59 9.91 -0.12
N LEU A 116 -12.38 9.46 -0.40
CA LEU A 116 -12.06 8.06 -0.69
C LEU A 116 -11.02 7.57 0.32
N TRP A 117 -11.40 6.61 1.14
CA TRP A 117 -10.56 6.02 2.17
C TRP A 117 -9.91 4.73 1.67
N ILE A 118 -8.59 4.65 1.81
CA ILE A 118 -7.79 3.46 1.46
C ILE A 118 -6.85 3.15 2.62
N HIS A 119 -6.73 1.90 3.01
CA HIS A 119 -5.77 1.53 4.04
C HIS A 119 -4.32 1.75 3.60
N MET A 120 -3.48 2.27 4.50
CA MET A 120 -2.05 2.48 4.21
C MET A 120 -1.31 1.18 3.84
N LYS A 121 -1.71 0.04 4.42
CA LYS A 121 -1.20 -1.28 4.05
C LYS A 121 -1.47 -1.65 2.58
N ASP A 122 -2.58 -1.21 2.01
CA ASP A 122 -2.96 -1.55 0.63
C ASP A 122 -2.13 -0.69 -0.35
N LEU A 123 -1.94 0.59 -0.03
CA LEU A 123 -1.04 1.48 -0.76
C LEU A 123 0.42 1.00 -0.73
N ALA A 124 0.89 0.50 0.41
CA ALA A 124 2.24 -0.07 0.55
C ALA A 124 2.47 -1.26 -0.42
N CYS A 125 1.42 -2.04 -0.70
CA CYS A 125 1.47 -3.13 -1.70
C CYS A 125 1.12 -2.69 -3.12
N LYS A 126 1.05 -1.37 -3.39
CA LYS A 126 0.69 -0.81 -4.69
C LYS A 126 -0.72 -1.23 -5.16
N CYS A 127 -1.62 -1.47 -4.19
CA CYS A 127 -3.02 -1.82 -4.37
C CYS A 127 -3.93 -0.70 -3.81
N PRO A 128 -4.49 0.24 -4.58
CA PRO A 128 -4.24 0.57 -5.98
C PRO A 128 -3.08 1.56 -6.18
N LYS A 129 -2.58 1.66 -7.42
CA LYS A 129 -1.66 2.74 -7.86
C LYS A 129 -2.45 4.02 -8.16
N ILE A 130 -2.97 4.63 -7.09
CA ILE A 130 -3.70 5.90 -7.17
C ILE A 130 -2.72 7.07 -7.21
N GLN A 131 -3.04 8.10 -7.99
CA GLN A 131 -2.23 9.30 -8.16
C GLN A 131 -3.15 10.52 -8.19
N ILE A 132 -2.66 11.63 -7.66
CA ILE A 132 -3.35 12.93 -7.66
C ILE A 132 -3.51 13.42 -9.12
N SER A 133 -4.54 14.23 -9.35
CA SER A 133 -4.89 14.83 -10.64
C SER A 133 -5.20 13.82 -11.75
N ARG A 134 -5.49 12.56 -11.38
CA ARG A 134 -5.90 11.52 -12.33
C ARG A 134 -7.32 11.05 -12.06
N LYS A 135 -7.95 10.58 -13.15
CA LYS A 135 -9.29 10.02 -13.14
C LYS A 135 -9.26 8.52 -12.89
N TYR A 136 -10.15 8.03 -12.04
CA TYR A 136 -10.28 6.61 -11.69
C TYR A 136 -11.74 6.17 -11.75
N LEU A 137 -11.94 4.90 -12.08
CA LEU A 137 -13.17 4.18 -11.79
C LEU A 137 -13.02 3.54 -10.41
N VAL A 138 -13.98 3.82 -9.53
CA VAL A 138 -14.08 3.23 -8.20
C VAL A 138 -15.37 2.41 -8.14
N MET A 139 -15.25 1.14 -7.77
CA MET A 139 -16.39 0.24 -7.55
C MET A 139 -16.21 -0.52 -6.25
N GLY A 140 -17.17 -0.43 -5.34
CA GLY A 140 -17.07 -1.07 -4.04
C GLY A 140 -18.41 -1.47 -3.47
N ILE A 141 -18.34 -1.95 -2.23
CA ILE A 141 -19.49 -2.24 -1.37
C ILE A 141 -19.60 -1.05 -0.42
N SER A 142 -20.80 -0.56 -0.16
CA SER A 142 -20.99 0.53 0.78
C SER A 142 -20.79 0.01 2.20
N ASP A 143 -19.65 0.34 2.81
CA ASP A 143 -19.37 0.14 4.22
C ASP A 143 -18.86 1.46 4.77
N ASN A 144 -19.79 2.24 5.33
CA ASN A 144 -19.58 3.64 5.70
C ASN A 144 -19.88 3.80 7.19
N PRO A 145 -18.91 3.48 8.06
CA PRO A 145 -19.08 3.69 9.49
C PRO A 145 -19.21 5.19 9.76
N ILE A 146 -19.95 5.54 10.82
CA ILE A 146 -20.32 6.93 11.16
C ILE A 146 -19.06 7.81 11.33
N ASP A 147 -17.94 7.22 11.75
CA ASP A 147 -16.66 7.88 11.99
C ASP A 147 -15.85 8.20 10.73
N ARG A 148 -16.20 7.65 9.56
CA ARG A 148 -15.48 7.86 8.28
C ARG A 148 -16.47 8.09 7.14
N PRO A 149 -16.99 9.32 6.96
CA PRO A 149 -17.85 9.63 5.82
C PRO A 149 -17.05 9.54 4.51
N GLY A 150 -17.65 8.93 3.49
CA GLY A 150 -17.09 8.88 2.14
C GLY A 150 -17.26 7.53 1.47
N LEU A 151 -16.41 7.26 0.50
CA LEU A 151 -16.23 5.96 -0.16
C LEU A 151 -15.09 5.22 0.52
N MET A 152 -15.23 3.91 0.70
CA MET A 152 -14.14 3.06 1.20
C MET A 152 -13.69 2.10 0.10
N ALA A 153 -12.39 2.09 -0.20
CA ALA A 153 -11.78 1.12 -1.10
C ALA A 153 -10.95 0.10 -0.31
N ASP A 154 -11.54 -1.09 -0.16
CA ASP A 154 -10.99 -2.26 0.52
C ASP A 154 -10.62 -3.39 -0.49
N LYS A 155 -10.35 -4.59 0.04
CA LYS A 155 -10.09 -5.82 -0.75
C LYS A 155 -11.22 -6.21 -1.70
N ASN A 156 -12.46 -5.82 -1.39
CA ASN A 156 -13.61 -6.06 -2.25
C ASN A 156 -13.79 -4.94 -3.26
N SER A 157 -13.08 -3.84 -3.15
CA SER A 157 -13.21 -2.70 -4.02
C SER A 157 -12.26 -2.78 -5.21
N LEU A 158 -12.62 -2.08 -6.28
CA LEU A 158 -11.81 -1.96 -7.47
C LEU A 158 -11.58 -0.49 -7.75
N VAL A 159 -10.31 -0.10 -7.75
CA VAL A 159 -9.86 1.25 -8.11
C VAL A 159 -8.87 1.11 -9.27
N ILE A 160 -9.26 1.59 -10.45
CA ILE A 160 -8.47 1.47 -11.66
C ILE A 160 -8.53 2.75 -12.49
N GLN A 161 -7.43 3.10 -13.13
CA GLN A 161 -7.33 4.33 -13.91
C GLN A 161 -8.40 4.36 -15.01
N TRP A 162 -9.08 5.50 -15.13
CA TRP A 162 -10.19 5.69 -16.06
C TRP A 162 -9.80 5.44 -17.52
N ARG A 163 -10.72 4.84 -18.27
CA ARG A 163 -10.64 4.67 -19.73
C ARG A 163 -11.99 5.03 -20.35
N ASP A 164 -12.00 5.81 -21.43
CA ASP A 164 -13.26 6.31 -22.02
C ASP A 164 -14.16 5.21 -22.58
N ALA A 165 -13.59 4.06 -22.95
CA ALA A 165 -14.34 2.86 -23.31
C ALA A 165 -15.30 2.37 -22.20
N TRP A 166 -15.01 2.71 -20.92
CA TRP A 166 -15.89 2.35 -19.81
C TRP A 166 -17.16 3.18 -19.77
N THR A 167 -17.18 4.42 -20.26
CA THR A 167 -18.39 5.26 -20.27
C THR A 167 -19.55 4.52 -20.96
N ARG A 168 -19.34 4.12 -22.22
CA ARG A 168 -20.36 3.42 -23.02
C ARG A 168 -20.77 2.10 -22.37
N ARG A 169 -19.80 1.37 -21.82
CA ARG A 169 -20.00 0.06 -21.20
C ARG A 169 -20.81 0.15 -19.90
N LEU A 170 -20.43 1.04 -18.99
CA LEU A 170 -21.11 1.25 -17.71
C LEU A 170 -22.53 1.77 -17.93
N ARG A 171 -22.75 2.68 -18.89
CA ARG A 171 -24.11 3.11 -19.28
C ARG A 171 -24.99 1.95 -19.76
N LYS A 172 -24.43 1.02 -20.56
CA LYS A 172 -25.15 -0.19 -21.00
C LYS A 172 -25.50 -1.10 -19.81
N LEU A 173 -24.60 -1.25 -18.85
CA LEU A 173 -24.84 -2.03 -17.63
C LEU A 173 -25.92 -1.38 -16.75
N GLN A 174 -25.81 -0.08 -16.50
CA GLN A 174 -26.80 0.72 -15.75
C GLN A 174 -28.21 0.56 -16.33
N ARG A 175 -28.38 0.68 -17.66
CA ARG A 175 -29.69 0.49 -18.32
C ARG A 175 -30.24 -0.92 -18.14
N ARG A 176 -29.38 -1.94 -18.20
CA ARG A 176 -29.79 -3.34 -18.03
C ARG A 176 -30.13 -3.67 -16.58
N GLU A 177 -29.41 -3.10 -15.60
CA GLU A 177 -29.75 -3.19 -14.18
C GLU A 177 -31.13 -2.60 -13.90
N LYS A 178 -31.43 -1.40 -14.42
CA LYS A 178 -32.76 -0.78 -14.32
C LYS A 178 -33.88 -1.65 -14.92
N LYS A 179 -33.56 -2.55 -15.86
CA LYS A 179 -34.48 -3.55 -16.42
C LYS A 179 -34.53 -4.86 -15.60
N GLY A 180 -34.06 -4.86 -14.36
CA GLY A 180 -34.07 -6.03 -13.48
C GLY A 180 -33.09 -7.13 -13.86
N LYS A 181 -32.06 -6.88 -14.69
CA LYS A 181 -31.10 -7.92 -15.12
C LYS A 181 -30.02 -8.23 -14.08
N CYS A 182 -30.06 -7.59 -12.91
CA CYS A 182 -29.30 -8.03 -11.76
C CYS A 182 -30.08 -9.09 -11.01
N LEU A 183 -29.60 -10.33 -11.08
CA LEU A 183 -30.10 -11.41 -10.24
C LEU A 183 -29.78 -11.05 -8.79
N LYS A 184 -30.76 -11.21 -7.88
CA LYS A 184 -30.51 -11.13 -6.44
C LYS A 184 -29.56 -12.28 -6.08
N PRO A 185 -28.51 -12.03 -5.28
CA PRO A 185 -27.67 -13.09 -4.73
C PRO A 185 -28.49 -14.09 -3.92
#